data_AF-K5WSZ4-F1
#
_entry.id   AF-K5WSZ4-F1
#
_cell.length_a   1.000
_cell.length_b   1.000
_cell.length_c   1.000
_cell.angle_alpha   90.00
_cell.angle_beta   90.00
_cell.angle_gamma   90.00
#
_symmetry.space_group_name_H-M   'P 1'
#
loop_
_entity.id
_entity.type
_entity.pdbx_description
1 polymer ?
#
loop_
_entity_poly.entity_id
_entity_poly.type
_entity_poly.pdbx_seq_one_letter_code
_entity_poly.pdbx_strand_id
1 'polypeptide(L)'
;MARLSVDPSHHPGQFDSHLVCVNLSRWLADDPRREVAFVHTRSHLKWGIHHEAHTLAKRASFPFNPGIPPRVTFNFMRRKATEACKDEWQRLFSSADYRGHHFLRLCDSTDKPARPSYVGGGPWLPFFGDHPSFCARAIRCILGHAPMGEFRARFNIAGRRDCEYCGTGANQTRAHLLRQCNMLVRPRRFRMYPYYLGELYQYLRDNTWLFSFNPLPREARRM
;
A
#
# COMPACT_ATOMS: atom_id res chain seq x y z
N MET A 1 -18.89 -24.38 2.62
CA MET A 1 -19.34 -23.48 3.70
C MET A 1 -19.51 -24.22 5.03
N ALA A 2 -20.34 -25.26 5.15
CA ALA A 2 -20.52 -25.98 6.43
C ALA A 2 -19.24 -26.61 7.02
N ARG A 3 -18.32 -27.10 6.17
CA ARG A 3 -17.01 -27.60 6.63
C ARG A 3 -16.14 -26.53 7.29
N LEU A 4 -16.28 -25.26 6.90
CA LEU A 4 -15.54 -24.16 7.53
C LEU A 4 -16.03 -23.90 8.96
N SER A 5 -17.28 -24.27 9.28
CA SER A 5 -17.86 -24.13 10.62
C SER A 5 -17.29 -25.12 11.63
N VAL A 6 -16.51 -26.11 11.19
CA VAL A 6 -15.79 -27.07 12.06
C VAL A 6 -14.28 -27.06 11.78
N ASP A 7 -13.80 -26.08 11.03
CA ASP A 7 -12.37 -25.92 10.74
C ASP A 7 -11.71 -25.13 11.88
N PRO A 8 -10.83 -25.73 12.70
CA PRO A 8 -10.14 -25.01 13.77
C PRO A 8 -8.94 -24.19 13.27
N SER A 9 -8.66 -24.18 11.96
CA SER A 9 -7.53 -23.47 11.38
C SER A 9 -7.66 -21.94 11.49
N HIS A 10 -6.59 -21.21 11.14
CA HIS A 10 -6.58 -19.76 11.24
C HIS A 10 -7.43 -19.11 10.14
N HIS A 11 -8.67 -18.74 10.47
CA HIS A 11 -9.56 -17.98 9.60
C HIS A 11 -10.45 -16.99 10.39
N PRO A 12 -11.17 -16.05 9.74
CA PRO A 12 -11.92 -15.01 10.46
C PRO A 12 -13.02 -15.53 11.41
N GLY A 13 -13.57 -16.71 11.13
CA GLY A 13 -14.60 -17.39 11.94
C GLY A 13 -14.06 -18.50 12.84
N GLN A 14 -12.74 -18.58 13.05
CA GLN A 14 -12.09 -19.65 13.82
C GLN A 14 -12.68 -19.81 15.23
N PHE A 15 -13.06 -18.69 15.86
CA PHE A 15 -13.68 -18.74 17.19
C PHE A 15 -15.02 -19.50 17.17
N ASP A 16 -15.88 -19.18 16.21
CA ASP A 16 -17.15 -19.88 16.03
C ASP A 16 -16.91 -21.37 15.72
N SER A 17 -15.92 -21.66 14.87
CA SER A 17 -15.53 -23.03 14.57
C SER A 17 -15.05 -23.79 15.81
N HIS A 18 -14.25 -23.16 16.67
CA HIS A 18 -13.84 -23.77 17.94
C HIS A 18 -15.05 -24.04 18.85
N LEU A 19 -15.99 -23.10 18.95
CA LEU A 19 -17.17 -23.27 19.77
C LEU A 19 -18.05 -24.43 19.26
N VAL A 20 -18.25 -24.51 17.93
CA VAL A 20 -18.94 -25.62 17.28
C VAL A 20 -18.21 -26.93 17.57
N CYS A 21 -16.89 -26.98 17.38
CA CYS A 21 -16.10 -28.19 17.64
C CYS A 21 -16.16 -28.64 19.11
N VAL A 22 -16.11 -27.71 20.07
CA VAL A 22 -16.22 -28.06 21.51
C VAL A 22 -17.60 -28.66 21.81
N ASN A 23 -18.67 -28.03 21.34
CA ASN A 23 -20.02 -28.53 21.56
C ASN A 23 -20.26 -29.85 20.83
N LEU A 24 -19.80 -29.95 19.58
CA LEU A 24 -19.94 -31.15 18.78
C LEU A 24 -19.13 -32.32 19.33
N SER A 25 -17.91 -32.07 19.83
CA SER A 25 -17.08 -33.10 20.46
C SER A 25 -17.75 -33.68 21.71
N ARG A 26 -18.37 -32.85 22.56
CA ARG A 26 -19.15 -33.31 23.71
C ARG A 26 -20.33 -34.17 23.25
N TRP A 27 -21.11 -33.66 22.30
CA TRP A 27 -22.27 -34.36 21.77
C TRP A 27 -21.92 -35.70 21.12
N LEU A 28 -20.81 -35.78 20.38
CA LEU A 28 -20.33 -37.04 19.79
C LEU A 28 -19.80 -38.02 20.85
N ALA A 29 -19.16 -37.54 21.91
CA ALA A 29 -18.60 -38.39 22.96
C ALA A 29 -19.68 -39.07 23.83
N ASP A 30 -20.86 -38.47 23.95
CA ASP A 30 -21.96 -39.00 24.77
C ASP A 30 -22.55 -40.32 24.25
N ASP A 31 -22.47 -40.60 22.93
CA ASP A 31 -23.03 -41.82 22.33
C ASP A 31 -22.24 -42.22 21.08
N PRO A 32 -21.62 -43.43 21.05
CA PRO A 32 -20.79 -43.88 19.94
C PRO A 32 -21.56 -44.10 18.63
N ARG A 33 -22.90 -44.07 18.65
CA ARG A 33 -23.74 -44.14 17.44
C ARG A 33 -23.93 -42.77 16.79
N ARG A 34 -23.55 -41.68 17.44
CA ARG A 34 -23.68 -40.33 16.89
C ARG A 34 -22.61 -40.09 15.84
N GLU A 35 -23.03 -39.68 14.66
CA GLU A 35 -22.17 -39.28 13.57
C GLU A 35 -22.63 -37.96 12.95
N VAL A 36 -21.72 -37.25 12.30
CA VAL A 36 -22.04 -36.02 11.55
C VAL A 36 -21.60 -36.16 10.11
N ALA A 37 -22.55 -36.03 9.20
CA ALA A 37 -22.30 -35.93 7.77
C ALA A 37 -22.56 -34.50 7.28
N PHE A 38 -21.66 -33.99 6.43
CA PHE A 38 -21.84 -32.69 5.78
C PHE A 38 -22.44 -32.88 4.39
N VAL A 39 -23.73 -32.58 4.24
CA VAL A 39 -24.43 -32.64 2.95
C VAL A 39 -24.53 -31.24 2.36
N HIS A 40 -24.03 -31.05 1.14
CA HIS A 40 -24.16 -29.79 0.44
C HIS A 40 -25.52 -29.70 -0.27
N THR A 41 -26.30 -28.68 0.06
CA THR A 41 -27.59 -28.39 -0.60
C THR A 41 -27.52 -27.06 -1.36
N ARG A 42 -28.14 -27.03 -2.54
CA ARG A 42 -28.21 -25.81 -3.35
C ARG A 42 -29.22 -24.83 -2.72
N SER A 43 -28.76 -23.62 -2.40
CA SER A 43 -29.53 -22.62 -1.66
C SER A 43 -30.83 -22.15 -2.33
N HIS A 44 -30.89 -22.17 -3.67
CA HIS A 44 -32.09 -21.77 -4.42
C HIS A 44 -33.25 -22.76 -4.31
N LEU A 45 -32.99 -24.01 -3.90
CA LEU A 45 -34.02 -25.03 -3.76
C LEU A 45 -34.92 -24.80 -2.54
N LYS A 46 -34.52 -23.92 -1.61
CA LYS A 46 -35.28 -23.59 -0.38
C LYS A 46 -35.85 -24.83 0.32
N TRP A 47 -35.01 -25.85 0.46
CA TRP A 47 -35.44 -27.16 0.94
C TRP A 47 -35.88 -27.12 2.42
N GLY A 48 -37.18 -27.31 2.67
CA GLY A 48 -37.82 -27.54 3.97
C GLY A 48 -37.09 -26.97 5.20
N ILE A 49 -36.70 -27.88 6.09
CA ILE A 49 -36.04 -27.57 7.37
C ILE A 49 -34.75 -26.75 7.22
N HIS A 50 -34.00 -26.92 6.13
CA HIS A 50 -32.80 -26.11 5.86
C HIS A 50 -33.16 -24.65 5.57
N HIS A 51 -34.24 -24.40 4.80
CA HIS A 51 -34.70 -23.05 4.53
C HIS A 51 -35.30 -22.37 5.76
N GLU A 52 -36.00 -23.12 6.61
CA GLU A 52 -36.50 -22.66 7.89
C GLU A 52 -35.36 -22.26 8.83
N ALA A 53 -34.37 -23.14 9.02
CA ALA A 53 -33.18 -22.85 9.81
C ALA A 53 -32.43 -21.61 9.31
N HIS A 54 -32.26 -21.47 7.98
CA HIS A 54 -31.66 -20.27 7.38
C HIS A 54 -32.46 -18.99 7.64
N THR A 55 -33.79 -19.06 7.56
CA THR A 55 -34.68 -17.93 7.81
C THR A 55 -34.65 -17.53 9.28
N LEU A 56 -34.64 -18.51 10.19
CA LEU A 56 -34.50 -18.30 11.63
C LEU A 56 -33.14 -17.68 11.96
N ALA A 57 -32.05 -18.22 11.41
CA ALA A 57 -30.71 -17.66 11.62
C ALA A 57 -30.59 -16.21 11.11
N LYS A 58 -31.24 -15.87 9.98
CA LYS A 58 -31.31 -14.49 9.47
C LYS A 58 -32.13 -13.55 10.36
N ARG A 59 -33.20 -14.06 10.98
CA ARG A 59 -34.08 -13.29 11.87
C ARG A 59 -33.54 -13.18 13.29
N ALA A 60 -32.64 -14.08 13.68
CA ALA A 60 -31.97 -14.05 14.96
C ALA A 60 -31.06 -12.82 15.04
N SER A 61 -31.58 -11.75 15.63
CA SER A 61 -30.74 -10.71 16.21
C SER A 61 -30.29 -11.25 17.58
N PHE A 62 -29.01 -11.57 17.71
CA PHE A 62 -28.44 -11.83 19.03
C PHE A 62 -28.21 -10.47 19.68
N PRO A 63 -28.98 -10.07 20.71
CA PRO A 63 -28.73 -8.81 21.39
C PRO A 63 -27.31 -8.85 21.94
N PHE A 64 -26.56 -7.77 21.67
CA PHE A 64 -25.25 -7.55 22.28
C PHE A 64 -25.42 -7.65 23.79
N ASN A 65 -24.80 -8.65 24.42
CA ASN A 65 -24.79 -8.79 25.87
C ASN A 65 -23.56 -8.07 26.43
N PRO A 66 -23.71 -6.88 27.04
CA PRO A 66 -22.58 -6.13 27.58
C PRO A 66 -21.84 -6.85 28.72
N GLY A 67 -22.46 -7.87 29.34
CA GLY A 67 -21.83 -8.71 30.38
C GLY A 67 -20.95 -9.84 29.84
N ILE A 68 -20.96 -10.10 28.53
CA ILE A 68 -20.07 -11.07 27.89
C ILE A 68 -18.99 -10.28 27.16
N PRO A 69 -17.72 -10.30 27.62
CA PRO A 69 -16.66 -9.59 26.93
C PRO A 69 -16.56 -10.12 25.49
N PRO A 70 -16.50 -9.23 24.48
CA PRO A 70 -16.42 -9.64 23.09
C PRO A 70 -15.18 -10.51 22.91
N ARG A 71 -15.41 -11.79 22.59
CA ARG A 71 -14.34 -12.74 22.32
C ARG A 71 -13.77 -12.43 20.95
N VAL A 72 -12.61 -11.79 20.94
CA VAL A 72 -11.91 -11.37 19.70
C VAL A 72 -11.09 -12.52 19.14
N THR A 73 -11.14 -12.73 17.83
CA THR A 73 -10.30 -13.74 17.17
C THR A 73 -8.85 -13.28 17.09
N PHE A 74 -7.90 -14.22 17.02
CA PHE A 74 -6.48 -13.87 16.80
C PHE A 74 -6.31 -13.04 15.51
N ASN A 75 -7.03 -13.39 14.45
CA ASN A 75 -7.03 -12.63 13.19
C ASN A 75 -7.53 -11.20 13.37
N PHE A 76 -8.56 -10.98 14.19
CA PHE A 76 -9.03 -9.64 14.53
C PHE A 76 -7.94 -8.85 15.25
N MET A 77 -7.29 -9.45 16.25
CA MET A 77 -6.20 -8.81 17.00
C MET A 77 -5.00 -8.47 16.10
N ARG A 78 -4.61 -9.39 15.22
CA ARG A 78 -3.54 -9.17 14.24
C ARG A 78 -3.88 -8.01 13.32
N ARG A 79 -5.09 -8.00 12.75
CA ARG A 79 -5.55 -6.89 11.89
C ARG A 79 -5.53 -5.58 12.65
N LYS A 80 -6.06 -5.53 13.87
CA LYS A 80 -6.07 -4.32 14.70
C LYS A 80 -4.66 -3.79 14.95
N ALA A 81 -3.72 -4.66 15.27
CA ALA A 81 -2.32 -4.29 15.46
C ALA A 81 -1.69 -3.76 14.15
N THR A 82 -1.91 -4.44 13.02
CA THR A 82 -1.41 -4.00 11.72
C THR A 82 -1.96 -2.63 11.32
N GLU A 83 -3.25 -2.38 11.52
CA GLU A 83 -3.88 -1.09 11.26
C GLU A 83 -3.29 0.00 12.16
N ALA A 84 -3.11 -0.27 13.46
CA ALA A 84 -2.49 0.67 14.38
C ALA A 84 -1.05 1.05 13.98
N CYS A 85 -0.24 0.08 13.54
CA CYS A 85 1.11 0.34 13.03
C CYS A 85 1.08 1.20 11.75
N LYS A 86 0.14 0.93 10.84
CA LYS A 86 -0.03 1.71 9.61
C LYS A 86 -0.43 3.15 9.93
N ASP A 87 -1.40 3.34 10.83
CA ASP A 87 -1.89 4.66 11.22
C ASP A 87 -0.80 5.47 11.91
N GLU A 88 -0.01 4.84 12.79
CA GLU A 88 1.13 5.47 13.44
C GLU A 88 2.23 5.85 12.43
N TRP A 89 2.54 4.97 11.47
CA TRP A 89 3.48 5.31 10.40
C TRP A 89 3.01 6.51 9.58
N GLN A 90 1.72 6.57 9.23
CA GLN A 90 1.15 7.71 8.50
C GLN A 90 1.16 8.99 9.35
N ARG A 91 0.91 8.89 10.65
CA ARG A 91 0.98 10.02 11.59
C ARG A 91 2.40 10.58 11.65
N LEU A 92 3.40 9.73 11.89
CA LEU A 92 4.81 10.12 11.93
C LEU A 92 5.24 10.73 10.59
N PHE A 93 4.92 10.08 9.47
CA PHE A 93 5.25 10.55 8.13
C PHE A 93 4.65 11.92 7.77
N SER A 94 3.61 12.37 8.48
CA SER A 94 3.05 13.71 8.29
C SER A 94 4.03 14.81 8.74
N SER A 95 4.84 14.54 9.76
CA SER A 95 5.90 15.45 10.23
C SER A 95 7.10 15.50 9.27
N ALA A 96 7.66 16.70 9.10
CA ALA A 96 8.89 16.88 8.33
C ALA A 96 10.12 16.28 9.03
N ASP A 97 10.13 16.20 10.36
CA ASP A 97 11.27 15.66 11.12
C ASP A 97 11.44 14.17 10.88
N TYR A 98 10.33 13.43 10.79
CA TYR A 98 10.35 12.00 10.51
C TYR A 98 10.55 11.71 9.02
N ARG A 99 9.82 12.42 8.15
CA ARG A 99 9.84 12.18 6.70
C ARG A 99 11.11 12.73 6.03
N GLY A 100 11.73 13.73 6.63
CA GLY A 100 12.80 14.52 6.04
C GLY A 100 12.31 15.73 5.24
N HIS A 101 13.06 16.83 5.32
CA HIS A 101 12.75 18.09 4.62
C HIS A 101 12.90 18.01 3.10
N HIS A 102 13.69 17.04 2.60
CA HIS A 102 13.88 16.83 1.17
C HIS A 102 12.93 15.81 0.57
N PHE A 103 11.95 15.27 1.31
CA PHE A 103 10.99 14.34 0.71
C PHE A 103 10.03 15.04 -0.25
N LEU A 104 9.86 14.49 -1.44
CA LEU A 104 8.93 14.96 -2.46
C LEU A 104 7.50 14.55 -2.11
N ARG A 105 6.69 15.51 -1.65
CA ARG A 105 5.26 15.30 -1.38
C ARG A 105 4.50 15.28 -2.71
N LEU A 106 3.78 14.18 -2.95
CA LEU A 106 2.93 13.96 -4.12
C LEU A 106 1.51 13.63 -3.65
N CYS A 107 0.54 13.81 -4.54
CA CYS A 107 -0.84 13.37 -4.35
C CYS A 107 -1.19 12.21 -5.29
N ASP A 108 -2.22 11.45 -4.91
CA ASP A 108 -2.89 10.51 -5.81
C ASP A 108 -3.84 11.23 -6.78
N SER A 109 -4.46 10.49 -7.69
CA SER A 109 -5.42 11.03 -8.67
C SER A 109 -6.68 11.66 -8.06
N THR A 110 -6.91 11.49 -6.76
CA THR A 110 -8.03 12.05 -5.99
C THR A 110 -7.63 13.26 -5.15
N ASP A 111 -6.44 13.83 -5.40
CA ASP A 111 -5.86 14.96 -4.66
C ASP A 111 -5.59 14.66 -3.18
N LYS A 112 -5.48 13.37 -2.81
CA LYS A 112 -5.08 12.99 -1.46
C LYS A 112 -3.57 12.85 -1.40
N PRO A 113 -2.91 13.34 -0.32
CA PRO A 113 -1.48 13.16 -0.15
C PRO A 113 -1.12 11.68 -0.17
N ALA A 114 -0.10 11.32 -0.96
CA ALA A 114 0.47 9.99 -0.97
C ALA A 114 1.06 9.68 0.40
N ARG A 115 0.49 8.67 1.07
CA ARG A 115 0.87 8.23 2.42
C ARG A 115 1.43 6.82 2.39
N PRO A 116 2.38 6.50 3.25
CA PRO A 116 2.89 5.16 3.34
C PRO A 116 1.81 4.13 3.69
N SER A 117 1.94 2.97 3.08
CA SER A 117 1.10 1.80 3.31
C SER A 117 1.88 0.55 2.88
N TYR A 118 1.66 -0.56 3.59
CA TYR A 118 2.21 -1.87 3.23
C TYR A 118 1.36 -2.58 2.16
N VAL A 119 0.11 -2.15 1.97
CA VAL A 119 -0.83 -2.78 1.03
C VAL A 119 -0.40 -2.47 -0.40
N GLY A 120 -0.14 -3.51 -1.19
CA GLY A 120 0.21 -3.36 -2.61
C GLY A 120 1.47 -2.54 -2.86
N GLY A 121 2.39 -2.45 -1.88
CA GLY A 121 3.57 -1.61 -1.98
C GLY A 121 3.31 -0.10 -1.79
N GLY A 122 2.14 0.26 -1.27
CA GLY A 122 1.74 1.64 -1.01
C GLY A 122 1.43 2.41 -2.30
N PRO A 123 1.34 3.74 -2.22
CA PRO A 123 0.94 4.56 -3.37
C PRO A 123 2.04 4.70 -4.43
N TRP A 124 3.29 4.36 -4.13
CA TRP A 124 4.43 4.57 -5.05
C TRP A 124 4.76 3.36 -5.90
N LEU A 125 4.82 2.15 -5.34
CA LEU A 125 5.24 0.97 -6.10
C LEU A 125 4.35 0.64 -7.31
N PRO A 126 3.02 0.83 -7.27
CA PRO A 126 2.18 0.68 -8.46
C PRO A 126 2.53 1.63 -9.62
N PHE A 127 3.23 2.73 -9.36
CA PHE A 127 3.69 3.67 -10.40
C PHE A 127 5.13 3.42 -10.81
N PHE A 128 6.00 3.09 -9.87
CA PHE A 128 7.45 3.12 -10.08
C PHE A 128 8.11 1.74 -10.01
N GLY A 129 7.37 0.69 -9.63
CA GLY A 129 7.89 -0.63 -9.30
C GLY A 129 8.22 -1.53 -10.50
N ASP A 130 7.75 -1.20 -11.71
CA ASP A 130 7.83 -2.09 -12.87
C ASP A 130 9.26 -2.41 -13.32
N HIS A 131 10.20 -1.46 -13.20
CA HIS A 131 11.59 -1.65 -13.62
C HIS A 131 12.58 -1.12 -12.56
N PRO A 132 13.61 -1.90 -12.15
CA PRO A 132 14.53 -1.51 -11.08
C PRO A 132 15.24 -0.17 -11.32
N SER A 133 15.70 0.09 -12.54
CA SER A 133 16.40 1.35 -12.87
C SER A 133 15.45 2.56 -12.79
N PHE A 134 14.19 2.40 -13.19
CA PHE A 134 13.16 3.43 -13.12
C PHE A 134 12.76 3.69 -11.67
N CYS A 135 12.52 2.62 -10.89
CA CYS A 135 12.27 2.67 -9.46
C CYS A 135 13.40 3.43 -8.73
N ALA A 136 14.66 3.09 -9.00
CA ALA A 136 15.80 3.73 -8.36
C ALA A 136 15.90 5.24 -8.68
N ARG A 137 15.56 5.64 -9.92
CA ARG A 137 15.49 7.07 -10.31
C ARG A 137 14.35 7.79 -9.60
N ALA A 138 13.19 7.15 -9.50
CA ALA A 138 12.04 7.68 -8.75
C ALA A 138 12.38 7.84 -7.26
N ILE A 139 12.97 6.83 -6.62
CA ILE A 139 13.43 6.88 -5.22
C ILE A 139 14.40 8.04 -5.01
N ARG A 140 15.43 8.19 -5.86
CA ARG A 140 16.39 9.28 -5.74
C ARG A 140 15.77 10.66 -5.93
N CYS A 141 14.82 10.78 -6.87
CA CYS A 141 14.04 11.99 -7.05
C CYS A 141 13.19 12.28 -5.79
N ILE A 142 12.44 11.30 -5.30
CA ILE A 142 11.47 11.47 -4.22
C ILE A 142 12.19 11.78 -2.91
N LEU A 143 13.24 11.04 -2.58
CA LEU A 143 13.97 11.22 -1.32
C LEU A 143 15.00 12.36 -1.36
N GLY A 144 15.30 12.92 -2.55
CA GLY A 144 16.33 13.95 -2.70
C GLY A 144 17.76 13.40 -2.58
N HIS A 145 17.96 12.11 -2.91
CA HIS A 145 19.26 11.42 -2.87
C HIS A 145 19.88 11.21 -4.25
N ALA A 146 19.44 11.96 -5.26
CA ALA A 146 20.08 11.91 -6.56
C ALA A 146 21.50 12.51 -6.48
N PRO A 147 22.51 11.89 -7.12
CA PRO A 147 23.93 12.29 -7.06
C PRO A 147 24.22 13.52 -7.95
N MET A 148 23.51 14.60 -7.68
CA MET A 148 23.51 15.86 -8.45
C MET A 148 24.10 16.99 -7.63
N GLY A 149 24.22 18.18 -8.22
CA GLY A 149 24.85 19.34 -7.61
C GLY A 149 24.36 19.67 -6.19
N GLU A 150 23.04 19.64 -5.95
CA GLU A 150 22.46 19.84 -4.62
C GLU A 150 22.93 18.80 -3.60
N PHE A 151 22.97 17.52 -3.97
CA PHE A 151 23.46 16.45 -3.10
C PHE A 151 24.95 16.63 -2.80
N ARG A 152 25.76 16.91 -3.82
CA ARG A 152 27.20 17.16 -3.65
C ARG A 152 27.47 18.35 -2.75
N ALA A 153 26.71 19.44 -2.92
CA ALA A 153 26.81 20.62 -2.06
C ALA A 153 26.46 20.29 -0.61
N ARG A 154 25.37 19.56 -0.37
CA ARG A 154 24.91 19.19 0.98
C ARG A 154 25.92 18.32 1.74
N PHE A 155 26.59 17.40 1.05
CA PHE A 155 27.53 16.46 1.65
C PHE A 155 29.01 16.84 1.45
N ASN A 156 29.29 18.05 0.96
CA ASN A 156 30.64 18.53 0.64
C ASN A 156 31.46 17.57 -0.24
N ILE A 157 30.80 16.97 -1.24
CA ILE A 157 31.45 16.06 -2.20
C ILE A 157 32.00 16.88 -3.37
N ALA A 158 33.19 16.51 -3.85
CA ALA A 158 33.81 17.13 -5.01
C ALA A 158 32.99 16.89 -6.30
N GLY A 159 33.15 17.78 -7.27
CA GLY A 159 32.54 17.67 -8.60
C GLY A 159 31.56 18.78 -8.93
N ARG A 160 30.93 18.65 -10.10
CA ARG A 160 30.10 19.69 -10.71
C ARG A 160 28.81 19.93 -9.90
N ARG A 161 28.47 21.21 -9.71
CA ARG A 161 27.29 21.67 -8.95
C ARG A 161 26.27 22.42 -9.78
N ASP A 162 26.66 22.93 -10.94
CA ASP A 162 25.77 23.59 -11.90
C ASP A 162 25.05 22.58 -12.81
N CYS A 163 23.95 23.03 -13.40
CA CYS A 163 23.09 22.22 -14.24
C CYS A 163 23.77 21.93 -15.58
N GLU A 164 24.12 20.66 -15.75
CA GLU A 164 24.76 20.15 -16.97
C GLU A 164 23.86 20.20 -18.21
N TYR A 165 22.55 20.40 -18.03
CA TYR A 165 21.56 20.30 -19.10
C TYR A 165 21.35 21.65 -19.79
N CYS A 166 20.98 22.69 -19.04
CA CYS A 166 20.53 23.97 -19.61
C CYS A 166 21.66 24.93 -19.98
N GLY A 167 22.88 24.74 -19.47
CA GLY A 167 24.02 25.60 -19.81
C GLY A 167 23.92 27.04 -19.26
N THR A 168 22.97 27.33 -18.37
CA THR A 168 22.77 28.67 -17.80
C THR A 168 23.64 28.95 -16.57
N GLY A 169 24.47 27.99 -16.14
CA GLY A 169 25.23 28.08 -14.89
C GLY A 169 24.37 27.96 -13.62
N ALA A 170 23.05 27.74 -13.73
CA ALA A 170 22.17 27.55 -12.58
C ALA A 170 22.57 26.30 -11.77
N ASN A 171 22.47 26.35 -10.44
CA ASN A 171 22.75 25.20 -9.58
C ASN A 171 21.83 24.00 -9.93
N GLN A 172 22.42 22.80 -10.03
CA GLN A 172 21.70 21.56 -10.29
C GLN A 172 20.96 21.09 -9.03
N THR A 173 19.80 21.68 -8.79
CA THR A 173 18.89 21.31 -7.70
C THR A 173 17.69 20.53 -8.21
N ARG A 174 17.06 19.74 -7.34
CA ARG A 174 15.85 18.99 -7.72
C ARG A 174 14.76 19.98 -8.12
N ALA A 175 14.67 21.11 -7.42
CA ALA A 175 13.77 22.21 -7.78
C ALA A 175 14.05 22.74 -9.20
N HIS A 176 15.31 23.01 -9.54
CA HIS A 176 15.67 23.46 -10.89
C HIS A 176 15.28 22.45 -11.95
N LEU A 177 15.63 21.16 -11.77
CA LEU A 177 15.30 20.11 -12.73
C LEU A 177 13.78 19.99 -12.90
N LEU A 178 13.06 19.86 -11.79
CA LEU A 178 11.60 19.68 -11.81
C LEU A 178 10.84 20.93 -12.27
N ARG A 179 11.36 22.16 -12.13
CA ARG A 179 10.58 23.40 -12.37
C ARG A 179 11.09 24.31 -13.48
N GLN A 180 12.40 24.40 -13.66
CA GLN A 180 13.02 25.53 -14.37
C GLN A 180 13.86 25.11 -15.56
N CYS A 181 14.45 23.91 -15.54
CA CYS A 181 15.31 23.46 -16.62
C CYS A 181 14.51 23.38 -17.93
N ASN A 182 14.91 24.18 -18.92
CA ASN A 182 14.29 24.31 -20.24
C ASN A 182 14.65 23.16 -21.20
N MET A 183 15.69 22.39 -20.87
CA MET A 183 16.15 21.24 -21.68
C MET A 183 15.46 19.92 -21.33
N LEU A 184 14.52 19.92 -20.39
CA LEU A 184 13.81 18.70 -19.96
C LEU A 184 12.40 18.70 -20.55
N VAL A 185 11.97 17.52 -21.03
CA VAL A 185 10.63 17.33 -21.59
C VAL A 185 9.61 17.44 -20.47
N ARG A 186 8.58 18.27 -20.67
CA ARG A 186 7.51 18.50 -19.69
C ARG A 186 6.18 17.98 -20.25
N PRO A 187 5.42 17.18 -19.48
CA PRO A 187 4.08 16.78 -19.88
C PRO A 187 3.19 17.99 -20.11
N ARG A 188 2.25 17.93 -21.07
CA ARG A 188 1.32 19.06 -21.35
C ARG A 188 0.50 19.52 -20.15
N ARG A 189 0.22 18.64 -19.18
CA ARG A 189 -0.53 18.96 -17.95
C ARG A 189 0.34 19.47 -16.80
N PHE A 190 1.64 19.58 -17.02
CA PHE A 190 2.63 19.92 -16.01
C PHE A 190 2.61 21.45 -15.79
N ARG A 191 1.82 21.93 -14.83
CA ARG A 191 1.67 23.37 -14.59
C ARG A 191 3.00 24.05 -14.25
N MET A 192 3.82 23.43 -13.39
CA MET A 192 5.16 23.93 -12.99
C MET A 192 6.03 22.87 -12.29
N TYR A 193 5.42 21.86 -11.65
CA TYR A 193 6.08 20.87 -10.80
C TYR A 193 5.23 19.59 -10.75
N PRO A 194 5.81 18.38 -10.60
CA PRO A 194 4.99 17.19 -10.44
C PRO A 194 4.29 17.26 -9.09
N TYR A 195 2.97 17.33 -9.13
CA TYR A 195 2.11 17.34 -7.97
C TYR A 195 1.46 15.97 -7.77
N TYR A 196 1.09 15.28 -8.86
CA TYR A 196 0.54 13.92 -8.81
C TYR A 196 1.59 12.84 -9.08
N LEU A 197 1.38 11.64 -8.52
CA LEU A 197 2.21 10.46 -8.80
C LEU A 197 2.33 10.17 -10.31
N GLY A 198 1.21 10.24 -11.03
CA GLY A 198 1.18 10.05 -12.49
C GLY A 198 1.96 11.11 -13.27
N GLU A 199 2.03 12.35 -12.77
CA GLU A 199 2.84 13.40 -13.39
C GLU A 199 4.33 13.14 -13.22
N LEU A 200 4.75 12.72 -12.03
CA LEU A 200 6.14 12.34 -11.79
C LEU A 200 6.52 11.11 -12.63
N TYR A 201 5.64 10.11 -12.70
CA TYR A 201 5.82 8.93 -13.56
C TYR A 201 6.08 9.35 -15.01
N GLN A 202 5.19 10.14 -15.59
CA GLN A 202 5.31 10.59 -16.97
C GLN A 202 6.59 11.40 -17.18
N TYR A 203 6.91 12.31 -16.25
CA TYR A 203 8.10 13.14 -16.33
C TYR A 203 9.41 12.32 -16.29
N LEU A 204 9.49 11.30 -15.43
CA LEU A 204 10.66 10.41 -15.39
C LEU A 204 10.74 9.49 -16.61
N ARG A 205 9.60 9.11 -17.18
CA ARG A 205 9.54 8.32 -18.41
C ARG A 205 10.08 9.12 -19.60
N ASP A 206 9.70 10.39 -19.71
CA ASP A 206 10.08 11.26 -20.81
C ASP A 206 11.53 11.77 -20.71
N ASN A 207 12.14 11.68 -19.52
CA ASN A 207 13.51 12.11 -19.27
C ASN A 207 14.36 10.96 -18.71
N THR A 208 14.61 9.92 -19.52
CA THR A 208 15.11 8.59 -19.11
C THR A 208 16.45 8.57 -18.36
N TRP A 209 17.27 9.63 -18.48
CA TRP A 209 18.55 9.79 -17.79
C TRP A 209 18.48 10.60 -16.49
N LEU A 210 17.34 11.23 -16.18
CA LEU A 210 17.24 12.12 -15.04
C LEU A 210 17.30 11.33 -13.71
N PHE A 211 18.01 11.88 -12.73
CA PHE A 211 18.23 11.26 -11.41
C PHE A 211 18.93 9.88 -11.47
N SER A 212 19.71 9.57 -12.51
CA SER A 212 20.63 8.43 -12.54
C SER A 212 22.01 8.81 -11.97
N PHE A 213 22.89 7.82 -11.73
CA PHE A 213 24.30 8.06 -11.40
C PHE A 213 25.13 8.47 -12.63
N ASN A 214 24.78 7.95 -13.81
CA ASN A 214 25.41 8.28 -15.07
C ASN A 214 24.41 9.00 -15.97
N PRO A 215 24.43 10.35 -16.04
CA PRO A 215 23.66 11.04 -17.06
C PRO A 215 24.33 10.74 -18.42
N LEU A 216 23.60 10.15 -19.38
CA LEU A 216 24.11 9.79 -20.72
C LEU A 216 24.93 10.95 -21.35
N PRO A 217 25.95 10.73 -22.20
CA PRO A 217 26.63 11.84 -22.88
C PRO A 217 25.65 12.78 -23.58
N ARG A 218 25.94 14.09 -23.64
CA ARG A 218 25.03 15.13 -24.21
C ARG A 218 24.51 14.76 -25.62
N GLU A 219 25.31 14.05 -26.40
CA GLU A 219 25.02 13.60 -27.76
C GLU A 219 23.90 12.54 -27.83
N ALA A 220 23.81 11.66 -26.85
CA ALA A 220 22.79 10.60 -26.77
C ALA A 220 21.44 11.10 -26.22
N ARG A 221 21.30 12.41 -25.93
CA ARG A 221 20.10 13.02 -25.32
C ARG A 221 19.21 13.76 -26.32
N ARG A 222 19.58 13.80 -27.61
CA ARG A 222 18.85 14.48 -28.71
C ARG A 222 18.20 13.54 -29.73
N MET A 223 18.34 12.23 -29.55
CA MET A 223 17.53 11.21 -30.23
C MET A 223 16.29 10.92 -29.41
#